data_AF-A0A7W7QSA6-F1
#
_entry.id   AF-A0A7W7QSA6-F1
#
_cell.length_a   1.000
_cell.length_b   1.000
_cell.length_c   1.000
_cell.angle_alpha   90.00
_cell.angle_beta   90.00
_cell.angle_gamma   90.00
#
_symmetry.space_group_name_H-M   'P 1'
#
loop_
_entity.id
_entity.type
_entity.pdbx_description
1 polymer ?
#
loop_
_entity_poly.entity_id
_entity_poly.type
_entity_poly.pdbx_seq_one_letter_code
_entity_poly.pdbx_strand_id
1 'polypeptide(L)'
;MTRRLAVSVTVVTLAGHLLLGFEQAYLAPVVGVLTGVAAEVALETVRAWALRDRPRYLTDRAFLLPSYVEGLLCAMLLYGGAHLAGVALAALVGVASRYALRAGPSGTPFVNPVALGVTVASLRPGVETAPPYQFTAWVPEALHPLVPLALLALGLACLRPSGRLPLVLAWTGGVVLTGPVMGFGPLPVTGAAFVLLTCFVLPDVRTTPSRPRDQVVFGLCAAALYLALPSPPVALLTVCVLRGVCLAVRRGRGQPIPGPTRSRTRSEPSRLTSRNAPESRARR
;
A
#
# COMPACT_ATOMS: atom_id res chain seq x y z
N MET A 1 4.91 -6.71 9.26
CA MET A 1 3.73 -6.16 8.55
C MET A 1 3.47 -6.89 7.24
N THR A 2 4.39 -6.88 6.28
CA THR A 2 4.19 -7.42 4.91
C THR A 2 3.75 -8.88 4.85
N ARG A 3 4.29 -9.76 5.71
CA ARG A 3 3.88 -11.18 5.77
C ARG A 3 2.42 -11.36 6.19
N ARG A 4 1.95 -10.58 7.17
CA ARG A 4 0.54 -10.62 7.62
C ARG A 4 -0.38 -10.12 6.52
N LEU A 5 0.01 -9.02 5.86
CA LEU A 5 -0.71 -8.47 4.72
C LEU A 5 -0.81 -9.48 3.57
N ALA A 6 0.30 -10.16 3.23
CA ALA A 6 0.31 -11.19 2.19
C ALA A 6 -0.65 -12.34 2.49
N VAL A 7 -0.66 -12.86 3.72
CA VAL A 7 -1.60 -13.91 4.12
C VAL A 7 -3.03 -13.40 4.03
N SER A 8 -3.34 -12.23 4.59
CA SER A 8 -4.69 -11.69 4.60
C SER A 8 -5.23 -11.41 3.20
N VAL A 9 -4.44 -10.76 2.33
CA VAL A 9 -4.85 -10.52 0.95
C VAL A 9 -5.04 -11.84 0.21
N THR A 10 -4.16 -12.83 0.38
CA THR A 10 -4.33 -14.15 -0.24
C THR A 10 -5.62 -14.83 0.20
N VAL A 11 -5.89 -14.85 1.51
CA VAL A 11 -7.12 -15.45 2.07
C VAL A 11 -8.36 -14.73 1.51
N VAL A 12 -8.34 -13.40 1.44
CA VAL A 12 -9.44 -12.63 0.87
C VAL A 12 -9.59 -12.90 -0.62
N THR A 13 -8.50 -12.98 -1.39
CA THR A 13 -8.57 -13.29 -2.83
C THR A 13 -9.16 -14.68 -3.06
N LEU A 14 -8.75 -15.67 -2.29
CA LEU A 14 -9.29 -17.03 -2.36
C LEU A 14 -10.76 -17.08 -1.97
N ALA A 15 -11.13 -16.49 -0.83
CA ALA A 15 -12.52 -16.38 -0.41
C ALA A 15 -13.37 -15.62 -1.45
N GLY A 16 -12.80 -14.60 -2.08
CA GLY A 16 -13.41 -13.85 -3.17
C GLY A 16 -13.86 -14.73 -4.33
N HIS A 17 -12.94 -15.53 -4.85
CA HIS A 17 -13.20 -16.39 -6.01
C HIS A 17 -14.00 -17.66 -5.66
N LEU A 18 -13.88 -18.17 -4.43
CA LEU A 18 -14.48 -19.45 -4.03
C LEU A 18 -15.84 -19.29 -3.34
N LEU A 19 -16.06 -18.19 -2.61
CA LEU A 19 -17.23 -18.01 -1.74
C LEU A 19 -18.06 -16.78 -2.10
N LEU A 20 -17.40 -15.66 -2.41
CA LEU A 20 -18.07 -14.37 -2.64
C LEU A 20 -18.59 -14.19 -4.07
N GLY A 21 -18.05 -14.97 -5.01
CA GLY A 21 -18.45 -14.93 -6.42
C GLY A 21 -17.80 -13.80 -7.22
N PHE A 22 -16.50 -13.57 -7.03
CA PHE A 22 -15.79 -12.59 -7.87
C PHE A 22 -15.97 -12.94 -9.34
N GLU A 23 -16.55 -12.01 -10.11
CA GLU A 23 -16.86 -12.20 -11.53
C GLU A 23 -15.62 -12.11 -12.44
N GLN A 24 -14.45 -11.87 -11.85
CA GLN A 24 -13.17 -11.84 -12.55
C GLN A 24 -12.77 -13.25 -12.98
N ALA A 25 -11.97 -13.35 -14.06
CA ALA A 25 -11.37 -14.64 -14.43
C ALA A 25 -10.56 -15.22 -13.26
N TYR A 26 -10.73 -16.52 -12.96
CA TYR A 26 -9.97 -17.23 -11.93
C TYR A 26 -8.44 -17.15 -12.09
N LEU A 27 -7.95 -16.88 -13.31
CA LEU A 27 -6.54 -16.67 -13.59
C LEU A 27 -6.05 -15.26 -13.25
N ALA A 28 -6.92 -14.27 -13.02
CA ALA A 28 -6.52 -12.89 -12.75
C ALA A 28 -5.56 -12.76 -11.55
N PRO A 29 -5.80 -13.38 -10.38
CA PRO A 29 -4.84 -13.35 -9.27
C PRO A 29 -3.48 -13.94 -9.64
N VAL A 30 -3.47 -15.04 -10.40
CA VAL A 30 -2.25 -15.73 -10.82
C VAL A 30 -1.45 -14.85 -11.77
N VAL A 31 -2.11 -14.26 -12.78
CA VAL A 31 -1.48 -13.34 -13.73
C VAL A 31 -0.94 -12.10 -13.01
N GLY A 32 -1.70 -11.50 -12.10
CA GLY A 32 -1.27 -10.35 -11.32
C GLY A 32 -0.02 -10.63 -10.50
N VAL A 33 0.01 -11.76 -9.77
CA VAL A 33 1.17 -12.19 -8.98
C VAL A 33 2.38 -12.49 -9.85
N LEU A 34 2.22 -13.31 -10.89
CA LEU A 34 3.32 -13.68 -11.77
C LEU A 34 3.92 -12.45 -12.44
N THR A 35 3.07 -11.55 -12.95
CA THR A 35 3.53 -10.31 -13.59
C THR A 35 4.24 -9.40 -12.60
N GLY A 36 3.67 -9.19 -11.41
CA GLY A 36 4.27 -8.33 -10.39
C GLY A 36 5.61 -8.87 -9.88
N VAL A 37 5.69 -10.17 -9.60
CA VAL A 37 6.93 -10.82 -9.15
C VAL A 37 7.97 -10.83 -10.26
N ALA A 38 7.60 -11.16 -11.49
CA ALA A 38 8.52 -11.13 -12.63
C ALA A 38 9.06 -9.71 -12.90
N ALA A 39 8.19 -8.70 -12.84
CA ALA A 39 8.59 -7.29 -12.97
C ALA A 39 9.56 -6.88 -11.85
N GLU A 40 9.30 -7.27 -10.60
CA GLU A 40 10.18 -6.96 -9.47
C GLU A 40 11.56 -7.62 -9.64
N VAL A 41 11.60 -8.89 -10.05
CA VAL A 41 12.85 -9.60 -10.32
C VAL A 41 13.62 -8.92 -11.46
N ALA A 42 12.95 -8.60 -12.58
CA ALA A 42 13.59 -7.98 -13.73
C ALA A 42 14.17 -6.59 -13.38
N LEU A 43 13.35 -5.71 -12.79
CA LEU A 43 13.77 -4.35 -12.45
C LEU A 43 14.83 -4.31 -11.35
N GLU A 44 14.72 -5.18 -10.34
CA GLU A 44 15.77 -5.28 -9.31
C GLU A 44 17.07 -5.82 -9.90
N THR A 45 17.01 -6.75 -10.86
CA THR A 45 18.21 -7.26 -11.54
C THR A 45 18.89 -6.16 -12.34
N VAL A 46 18.12 -5.39 -13.12
CA VAL A 46 18.65 -4.24 -13.88
C VAL A 46 19.25 -3.20 -12.94
N ARG A 47 18.58 -2.88 -11.83
CA ARG A 47 19.09 -1.94 -10.83
C ARG A 47 20.39 -2.44 -10.20
N ALA A 48 20.42 -3.69 -9.75
CA ALA A 48 21.59 -4.29 -9.11
C ALA A 48 22.78 -4.33 -10.07
N TRP A 49 22.54 -4.70 -11.33
CA TRP A 49 23.53 -4.64 -12.39
C TRP A 49 24.07 -3.23 -12.61
N ALA A 50 23.19 -2.23 -12.77
CA ALA A 50 23.58 -0.83 -12.98
C ALA A 50 24.39 -0.25 -11.81
N LEU A 51 24.09 -0.67 -10.58
CA LEU A 51 24.78 -0.23 -9.36
C LEU A 51 25.95 -1.13 -8.96
N ARG A 52 26.25 -2.18 -9.73
CA ARG A 52 27.25 -3.21 -9.40
C ARG A 52 27.06 -3.81 -8.00
N ASP A 53 25.80 -4.01 -7.61
CA ASP A 53 25.40 -4.59 -6.33
C ASP A 53 24.73 -5.96 -6.56
N ARG A 54 24.46 -6.71 -5.48
CA ARG A 54 23.73 -7.99 -5.56
C ARG A 54 22.21 -7.75 -5.53
N PRO A 55 21.42 -8.43 -6.39
CA PRO A 55 19.97 -8.35 -6.35
C PRO A 55 19.40 -8.74 -4.99
N ARG A 56 18.52 -7.90 -4.42
CA ARG A 56 17.99 -8.09 -3.06
C ARG A 56 17.12 -9.35 -2.90
N TYR A 57 16.49 -9.82 -3.97
CA TYR A 57 15.70 -11.06 -3.93
C TYR A 57 16.56 -12.32 -3.72
N LEU A 58 17.88 -12.26 -3.97
CA LEU A 58 18.80 -13.37 -3.70
C LEU A 58 19.18 -13.46 -2.22
N THR A 59 19.17 -12.33 -1.51
CA THR A 59 19.53 -12.26 -0.08
C THR A 59 18.31 -12.37 0.83
N ASP A 60 17.15 -11.86 0.42
CA ASP A 60 15.91 -11.94 1.18
C ASP A 60 14.72 -12.22 0.25
N ARG A 61 14.15 -13.43 0.32
CA ARG A 61 12.93 -13.78 -0.46
C ARG A 61 11.72 -12.94 -0.05
N ALA A 62 11.69 -12.42 1.18
CA ALA A 62 10.61 -11.54 1.62
C ALA A 62 10.61 -10.19 0.89
N PHE A 63 11.68 -9.88 0.15
CA PHE A 63 11.73 -8.77 -0.79
C PHE A 63 10.63 -8.83 -1.86
N LEU A 64 10.18 -10.03 -2.26
CA LEU A 64 9.16 -10.23 -3.29
C LEU A 64 7.72 -10.16 -2.74
N LEU A 65 7.53 -10.17 -1.42
CA LEU A 65 6.20 -10.11 -0.82
C LEU A 65 5.41 -8.84 -1.21
N PRO A 66 6.00 -7.64 -1.27
CA PRO A 66 5.31 -6.44 -1.73
C PRO A 66 4.77 -6.55 -3.16
N SER A 67 5.54 -7.06 -4.12
CA SER A 67 5.05 -7.24 -5.51
C SER A 67 4.01 -8.35 -5.61
N TYR A 68 4.11 -9.40 -4.80
CA TYR A 68 3.07 -10.42 -4.65
C TYR A 68 1.74 -9.81 -4.18
N VAL A 69 1.76 -9.06 -3.08
CA VAL A 69 0.56 -8.40 -2.53
C VAL A 69 -0.03 -7.42 -3.53
N GLU A 70 0.82 -6.62 -4.16
CA GLU A 70 0.42 -5.66 -5.17
C GLU A 70 -0.25 -6.33 -6.37
N GLY A 71 0.30 -7.44 -6.87
CA GLY A 71 -0.31 -8.23 -7.94
C GLY A 71 -1.71 -8.74 -7.59
N LEU A 72 -1.89 -9.25 -6.37
CA LEU A 72 -3.22 -9.66 -5.88
C LEU A 72 -4.18 -8.48 -5.77
N LEU A 73 -3.73 -7.35 -5.22
CA LEU A 73 -4.58 -6.16 -5.07
C LEU A 73 -4.99 -5.59 -6.43
N CYS A 74 -4.08 -5.52 -7.39
CA CYS A 74 -4.40 -5.10 -8.76
C CYS A 74 -5.43 -6.04 -9.40
N ALA A 75 -5.30 -7.36 -9.22
CA ALA A 75 -6.28 -8.33 -9.70
C ALA A 75 -7.66 -8.12 -9.03
N MET A 76 -7.69 -7.88 -7.72
CA MET A 76 -8.95 -7.68 -6.98
C MET A 76 -9.65 -6.34 -7.28
N LEU A 77 -8.89 -5.29 -7.60
CA LEU A 77 -9.43 -3.93 -7.77
C LEU A 77 -9.81 -3.59 -9.21
N LEU A 78 -9.56 -4.47 -10.16
CA LEU A 78 -9.95 -4.29 -11.55
C LEU A 78 -11.13 -5.18 -11.92
N TYR A 79 -12.17 -4.57 -12.47
CA TYR A 79 -13.26 -5.29 -13.10
C TYR A 79 -13.05 -5.29 -14.61
N GLY A 80 -12.81 -6.45 -15.20
CA GLY A 80 -12.57 -6.54 -16.65
C GLY A 80 -12.95 -7.88 -17.25
N GLY A 81 -13.79 -8.67 -16.57
CA GLY A 81 -14.14 -10.03 -16.99
C GLY A 81 -12.90 -10.88 -17.31
N ALA A 82 -12.76 -11.28 -18.58
CA ALA A 82 -11.65 -12.12 -19.08
C ALA A 82 -10.39 -11.34 -19.51
N HIS A 83 -10.34 -10.01 -19.36
CA HIS A 83 -9.22 -9.19 -19.82
C HIS A 83 -8.00 -9.22 -18.87
N LEU A 84 -7.29 -10.35 -18.87
CA LEU A 84 -6.07 -10.58 -18.06
C LEU A 84 -4.95 -9.55 -18.33
N ALA A 85 -4.91 -8.98 -19.54
CA ALA A 85 -3.94 -7.96 -19.92
C ALA A 85 -4.04 -6.69 -19.06
N GLY A 86 -5.25 -6.30 -18.62
CA GLY A 86 -5.44 -5.15 -17.72
C GLY A 86 -4.78 -5.38 -16.36
N VAL A 87 -4.94 -6.59 -15.81
CA VAL A 87 -4.32 -6.99 -14.54
C VAL A 87 -2.80 -7.04 -14.65
N ALA A 88 -2.27 -7.63 -15.73
CA ALA A 88 -0.83 -7.64 -15.99
C ALA A 88 -0.26 -6.22 -16.11
N LEU A 89 -0.94 -5.34 -16.87
CA LEU A 89 -0.55 -3.94 -17.03
C LEU A 89 -0.53 -3.20 -15.68
N ALA A 90 -1.57 -3.36 -14.86
CA ALA A 90 -1.64 -2.73 -13.55
C ALA A 90 -0.49 -3.18 -12.63
N ALA A 91 -0.24 -4.49 -12.55
CA ALA A 91 0.85 -5.04 -11.75
C ALA A 91 2.23 -4.55 -12.24
N LEU A 92 2.46 -4.55 -13.55
CA LEU A 92 3.71 -4.07 -14.14
C LEU A 92 3.95 -2.58 -13.87
N VAL A 93 2.95 -1.74 -14.14
CA VAL A 93 3.04 -0.28 -13.96
C VAL A 93 3.23 0.08 -12.50
N GLY A 94 2.47 -0.56 -11.61
CA GLY A 94 2.61 -0.34 -10.18
C GLY A 94 4.02 -0.68 -9.69
N VAL A 95 4.55 -1.84 -10.06
CA VAL A 95 5.89 -2.28 -9.66
C VAL A 95 6.95 -1.34 -10.23
N ALA A 96 6.86 -1.02 -11.52
CA ALA A 96 7.78 -0.12 -12.20
C ALA A 96 7.81 1.29 -11.57
N SER A 97 6.67 1.77 -11.08
CA SER A 97 6.58 3.09 -10.44
C SER A 97 7.48 3.24 -9.22
N ARG A 98 7.77 2.15 -8.49
CA ARG A 98 8.66 2.17 -7.32
C ARG A 98 10.11 2.47 -7.69
N TYR A 99 10.49 2.10 -8.92
CA TYR A 99 11.83 2.31 -9.46
C TYR A 99 11.94 3.68 -10.13
N ALA A 100 10.91 4.08 -10.89
CA ALA A 100 10.92 5.31 -11.68
C ALA A 100 10.51 6.58 -10.89
N LEU A 101 9.44 6.50 -10.08
CA LEU A 101 8.79 7.66 -9.48
C LEU A 101 9.24 7.88 -8.04
N ARG A 102 10.47 8.39 -7.89
CA ARG A 102 11.13 8.56 -6.59
C ARG A 102 11.40 10.04 -6.33
N ALA A 103 11.00 10.51 -5.15
CA ALA A 103 11.24 11.87 -4.70
C ALA A 103 11.70 11.84 -3.24
N GLY A 104 12.99 12.03 -2.99
CA GLY A 104 13.58 12.02 -1.65
C GLY A 104 14.99 12.57 -1.71
N PRO A 105 15.56 13.17 -0.65
CA PRO A 105 16.98 13.00 -0.42
C PRO A 105 17.32 11.50 -0.27
N SER A 106 16.39 10.70 0.26
CA SER A 106 16.44 9.24 0.32
C SER A 106 15.91 8.52 -0.94
N GLY A 107 15.51 9.27 -1.97
CA GLY A 107 14.84 8.71 -3.16
C GLY A 107 13.61 7.85 -2.81
N THR A 108 12.69 8.31 -1.96
CA THR A 108 11.52 7.49 -1.61
C THR A 108 10.47 7.50 -2.72
N PRO A 109 9.82 6.37 -3.05
CA PRO A 109 8.63 6.38 -3.90
C PRO A 109 7.57 7.32 -3.32
N PHE A 110 6.95 8.15 -4.16
CA PHE A 110 5.91 9.10 -3.72
C PHE A 110 4.51 8.74 -4.19
N VAL A 111 4.40 7.86 -5.19
CA VAL A 111 3.13 7.39 -5.76
C VAL A 111 2.76 6.02 -5.18
N ASN A 112 1.49 5.85 -4.82
CA ASN A 112 0.96 4.54 -4.43
C ASN A 112 0.94 3.59 -5.65
N PRO A 113 1.67 2.47 -5.61
CA PRO A 113 1.92 1.66 -6.79
C PRO A 113 0.64 0.97 -7.29
N VAL A 114 -0.19 0.43 -6.40
CA VAL A 114 -1.49 -0.18 -6.75
C VAL A 114 -2.43 0.88 -7.36
N ALA A 115 -2.51 2.07 -6.74
CA ALA A 115 -3.39 3.13 -7.23
C ALA A 115 -3.00 3.59 -8.64
N LEU A 116 -1.70 3.75 -8.91
CA LEU A 116 -1.21 4.07 -10.25
C LEU A 116 -1.49 2.94 -11.23
N GLY A 117 -1.17 1.70 -10.87
CA GLY A 117 -1.37 0.53 -11.72
C GLY A 117 -2.82 0.37 -12.15
N VAL A 118 -3.74 0.41 -11.19
CA VAL A 118 -5.20 0.33 -11.43
C VAL A 118 -5.66 1.51 -12.29
N THR A 119 -5.27 2.74 -11.96
CA THR A 119 -5.65 3.93 -12.73
C THR A 119 -5.20 3.84 -14.19
N VAL A 120 -3.96 3.42 -14.44
CA VAL A 120 -3.42 3.30 -15.80
C VAL A 120 -4.08 2.15 -16.56
N ALA A 121 -4.33 1.01 -15.89
CA ALA A 121 -5.03 -0.11 -16.51
C ALA A 121 -6.48 0.21 -16.88
N SER A 122 -7.18 1.01 -16.08
CA SER A 122 -8.55 1.46 -16.38
C SER A 122 -8.66 2.39 -17.59
N LEU A 123 -7.55 2.87 -18.16
CA LEU A 123 -7.57 3.62 -19.43
C LEU A 123 -7.81 2.70 -20.63
N ARG A 124 -7.64 1.38 -20.46
CA ARG A 124 -7.88 0.40 -21.51
C ARG A 124 -9.40 0.15 -21.63
N PRO A 125 -9.96 0.15 -22.85
CA PRO A 125 -11.36 -0.21 -23.06
C PRO A 125 -11.71 -1.57 -22.44
N GLY A 126 -12.82 -1.64 -21.71
CA GLY A 126 -13.29 -2.86 -21.05
C GLY A 126 -12.56 -3.22 -19.74
N VAL A 127 -11.71 -2.33 -19.23
CA VAL A 127 -11.07 -2.48 -17.91
C VAL A 127 -11.55 -1.34 -17.02
N GLU A 128 -12.28 -1.68 -15.97
CA GLU A 128 -12.88 -0.74 -15.02
C GLU A 128 -12.36 -1.00 -13.61
N THR A 129 -12.68 -0.10 -12.66
CA THR A 129 -12.41 -0.35 -11.24
C THR A 129 -13.50 -1.25 -10.68
N ALA A 130 -13.14 -2.20 -9.82
CA ALA A 130 -14.04 -3.14 -9.16
C ALA A 130 -15.28 -2.45 -8.56
N PRO A 131 -16.50 -2.73 -9.05
CA PRO A 131 -17.70 -2.19 -8.46
C PRO A 131 -17.99 -2.85 -7.10
N PRO A 132 -18.73 -2.19 -6.18
CA PRO A 132 -18.96 -2.73 -4.83
C PRO A 132 -19.63 -4.11 -4.81
N TYR A 133 -20.53 -4.40 -5.75
CA TYR A 133 -21.28 -5.66 -5.82
C TYR A 133 -20.42 -6.87 -6.22
N GLN A 134 -19.26 -6.64 -6.85
CA GLN A 134 -18.35 -7.69 -7.32
C GLN A 134 -17.90 -8.62 -6.18
N PHE A 135 -17.99 -8.14 -4.93
CA PHE A 135 -17.55 -8.83 -3.73
C PHE A 135 -18.67 -9.60 -3.03
N THR A 136 -19.87 -9.65 -3.58
CA THR A 136 -21.06 -10.22 -2.91
C THR A 136 -21.98 -10.98 -3.86
N ALA A 137 -21.56 -11.31 -5.08
CA ALA A 137 -22.41 -11.88 -6.12
C ALA A 137 -23.07 -13.22 -5.73
N TRP A 138 -22.37 -14.07 -4.96
CA TRP A 138 -22.90 -15.35 -4.48
C TRP A 138 -23.42 -15.31 -3.04
N VAL A 139 -23.44 -14.12 -2.43
CA VAL A 139 -23.83 -13.94 -1.04
C VAL A 139 -25.32 -13.54 -1.00
N PRO A 140 -26.15 -14.19 -0.17
CA PRO A 140 -27.52 -13.74 0.05
C PRO A 140 -27.54 -12.27 0.50
N GLU A 141 -28.50 -11.48 0.00
CA GLU A 141 -28.58 -10.03 0.28
C GLU A 141 -28.56 -9.70 1.78
N ALA A 142 -29.23 -10.51 2.60
CA ALA A 142 -29.25 -10.37 4.06
C ALA A 142 -27.84 -10.44 4.71
N LEU A 143 -26.87 -11.07 4.04
CA LEU A 143 -25.49 -11.22 4.49
C LEU A 143 -24.52 -10.25 3.81
N HIS A 144 -24.97 -9.43 2.85
CA HIS A 144 -24.10 -8.45 2.17
C HIS A 144 -23.33 -7.55 3.13
N PRO A 145 -23.91 -7.02 4.24
CA PRO A 145 -23.15 -6.19 5.19
C PRO A 145 -22.04 -6.95 5.94
N LEU A 146 -22.12 -8.28 6.04
CA LEU A 146 -21.13 -9.09 6.76
C LEU A 146 -19.79 -9.12 6.02
N VAL A 147 -19.80 -9.06 4.69
CA VAL A 147 -18.59 -9.08 3.85
C VAL A 147 -17.67 -7.87 4.10
N PRO A 148 -18.11 -6.60 3.96
CA PRO A 148 -17.28 -5.45 4.28
C PRO A 148 -16.89 -5.39 5.76
N LEU A 149 -17.73 -5.89 6.69
CA LEU A 149 -17.37 -5.98 8.11
C LEU A 149 -16.22 -6.98 8.35
N ALA A 150 -16.27 -8.16 7.72
CA ALA A 150 -15.21 -9.15 7.82
C ALA A 150 -13.90 -8.63 7.20
N LEU A 151 -13.98 -7.97 6.03
CA LEU A 151 -12.84 -7.31 5.39
C LEU A 151 -12.25 -6.21 6.27
N LEU A 152 -13.10 -5.44 6.96
CA LEU A 152 -12.68 -4.37 7.86
C LEU A 152 -11.98 -4.94 9.08
N ALA A 153 -12.52 -6.00 9.69
CA ALA A 153 -11.89 -6.67 10.83
C ALA A 153 -10.49 -7.20 10.48
N LEU A 154 -10.37 -7.89 9.33
CA LEU A 154 -9.10 -8.41 8.84
C LEU A 154 -8.12 -7.29 8.48
N GLY A 155 -8.62 -6.25 7.82
CA GLY A 155 -7.86 -5.08 7.43
C GLY A 155 -7.30 -4.32 8.63
N LEU A 156 -8.12 -4.04 9.64
CA LEU A 156 -7.71 -3.40 10.89
C LEU A 156 -6.65 -4.24 11.63
N ALA A 157 -6.78 -5.57 11.66
CA ALA A 157 -5.78 -6.46 12.27
C ALA A 157 -4.41 -6.36 11.57
N CYS A 158 -4.39 -6.21 10.24
CA CYS A 158 -3.17 -5.97 9.46
C CYS A 158 -2.61 -4.57 9.66
N LEU A 159 -3.50 -3.58 9.78
CA LEU A 159 -3.18 -2.16 9.81
C LEU A 159 -2.58 -1.70 11.13
N ARG A 160 -3.12 -2.17 12.27
CA ARG A 160 -2.75 -1.77 13.63
C ARG A 160 -1.23 -1.63 13.87
N PRO A 161 -0.37 -2.62 13.54
CA PRO A 161 1.07 -2.52 13.79
C PRO A 161 1.79 -1.47 12.91
N SER A 162 1.12 -0.92 11.90
CA SER A 162 1.71 -0.01 10.91
C SER A 162 1.69 1.46 11.38
N GLY A 163 0.95 1.77 12.46
CA GLY A 163 0.79 3.14 12.95
C GLY A 163 -0.01 4.05 12.01
N ARG A 164 -0.86 3.46 11.15
CA ARG A 164 -1.63 4.13 10.09
C ARG A 164 -3.11 4.35 10.44
N LEU A 165 -3.51 4.07 11.69
CA LEU A 165 -4.87 4.30 12.16
C LEU A 165 -5.31 5.77 12.04
N PRO A 166 -4.48 6.79 12.38
CA PRO A 166 -4.88 8.19 12.19
C PRO A 166 -5.23 8.52 10.74
N LEU A 167 -4.47 7.97 9.79
CA LEU A 167 -4.72 8.15 8.35
C LEU A 167 -6.07 7.55 7.96
N VAL A 168 -6.34 6.30 8.35
CA VAL A 168 -7.58 5.60 8.01
C VAL A 168 -8.78 6.28 8.66
N LEU A 169 -8.69 6.66 9.94
CA LEU A 169 -9.76 7.37 10.64
C LEU A 169 -10.06 8.73 10.00
N ALA A 170 -9.04 9.48 9.60
CA ALA A 170 -9.21 10.75 8.91
C ALA A 170 -9.85 10.59 7.53
N TRP A 171 -9.44 9.58 6.77
CA TRP A 171 -10.05 9.23 5.48
C TRP A 171 -11.52 8.85 5.65
N THR A 172 -11.82 7.86 6.50
CA THR A 172 -13.21 7.39 6.68
C THR A 172 -14.08 8.47 7.29
N GLY A 173 -13.57 9.18 8.30
CA GLY A 173 -14.28 10.28 8.93
C GLY A 173 -14.56 11.42 7.96
N GLY A 174 -13.59 11.80 7.11
CA GLY A 174 -13.78 12.82 6.09
C GLY A 174 -14.86 12.44 5.08
N VAL A 175 -14.86 11.20 4.58
CA VAL A 175 -15.89 10.72 3.65
C VAL A 175 -17.27 10.68 4.31
N VAL A 176 -17.38 10.16 5.54
CA VAL A 176 -18.66 10.07 6.27
C VAL A 176 -19.23 11.45 6.61
N LEU A 177 -18.38 12.41 6.98
CA LEU A 177 -18.81 13.76 7.35
C LEU A 177 -19.16 14.62 6.13
N THR A 178 -18.37 14.55 5.05
CA THR A 178 -18.52 15.42 3.88
C THR A 178 -19.41 14.81 2.79
N GLY A 179 -19.48 13.48 2.68
CA GLY A 179 -20.25 12.77 1.66
C GLY A 179 -21.73 13.18 1.60
N PRO A 180 -22.47 13.14 2.73
CA PRO A 180 -23.89 13.53 2.75
C PRO A 180 -24.13 14.97 2.33
N VAL A 181 -23.22 15.89 2.68
CA VAL A 181 -23.30 17.32 2.30
C VAL A 181 -23.14 17.50 0.79
N MET A 182 -22.32 16.65 0.17
CA MET A 182 -22.09 16.61 -1.28
C MET A 182 -23.16 15.80 -2.03
N GLY A 183 -24.21 15.31 -1.35
CA GLY A 183 -25.29 14.52 -1.95
C GLY A 183 -24.97 13.04 -2.15
N PHE A 184 -23.85 12.53 -1.62
CA PHE A 184 -23.55 11.11 -1.66
C PHE A 184 -24.33 10.37 -0.55
N GLY A 185 -25.02 9.28 -0.92
CA GLY A 185 -25.62 8.36 0.05
C GLY A 185 -24.56 7.57 0.84
N PRO A 186 -24.95 6.72 1.80
CA PRO A 186 -24.02 5.93 2.62
C PRO A 186 -23.32 4.79 1.86
N LEU A 187 -23.86 4.40 0.70
CA LEU A 187 -23.44 3.25 -0.10
C LEU A 187 -21.95 3.25 -0.54
N PRO A 188 -21.32 4.38 -0.94
CA PRO A 188 -19.91 4.40 -1.33
C PRO A 188 -18.95 4.11 -0.18
N VAL A 189 -19.42 4.20 1.07
CA VAL A 189 -18.58 4.12 2.28
C VAL A 189 -18.70 2.77 2.99
N THR A 190 -19.70 1.97 2.64
CA THR A 190 -19.98 0.66 3.25
C THR A 190 -19.62 -0.52 2.35
N GLY A 191 -19.27 -0.27 1.07
CA GLY A 191 -18.93 -1.32 0.12
C GLY A 191 -17.58 -2.01 0.40
N ALA A 192 -17.48 -3.29 0.02
CA ALA A 192 -16.27 -4.09 0.15
C ALA A 192 -15.05 -3.46 -0.57
N ALA A 193 -15.27 -2.88 -1.76
CA ALA A 193 -14.24 -2.16 -2.52
C ALA A 193 -13.65 -0.98 -1.71
N PHE A 194 -14.51 -0.22 -1.03
CA PHE A 194 -14.08 0.89 -0.18
C PHE A 194 -13.26 0.39 1.01
N VAL A 195 -13.67 -0.70 1.65
CA VAL A 195 -12.93 -1.31 2.78
C VAL A 195 -11.57 -1.84 2.32
N LEU A 196 -11.50 -2.48 1.15
CA LEU A 196 -10.25 -2.97 0.57
C LEU A 196 -9.27 -1.83 0.32
N LEU A 197 -9.74 -0.76 -0.34
CA LEU A 197 -8.93 0.44 -0.54
C LEU A 197 -8.45 1.00 0.81
N THR A 198 -9.36 1.16 1.75
CA THR A 198 -9.12 1.79 3.06
C THR A 198 -8.11 1.02 3.90
N CYS A 199 -8.17 -0.32 3.91
CA CYS A 199 -7.35 -1.13 4.81
C CYS A 199 -6.09 -1.71 4.17
N PHE A 200 -6.10 -1.95 2.85
CA PHE A 200 -5.03 -2.70 2.18
C PHE A 200 -4.21 -1.85 1.18
N VAL A 201 -4.78 -0.77 0.65
CA VAL A 201 -4.13 0.05 -0.40
C VAL A 201 -3.69 1.40 0.14
N LEU A 202 -4.62 2.13 0.75
CA LEU A 202 -4.43 3.49 1.28
C LEU A 202 -3.25 3.58 2.29
N PRO A 203 -3.11 2.69 3.29
CA PRO A 203 -2.09 2.81 4.33
C PRO A 203 -0.72 2.24 3.91
N ASP A 204 -0.25 2.57 2.70
CA ASP A 204 1.08 2.17 2.24
C ASP A 204 2.17 3.00 2.95
N VAL A 205 3.00 2.30 3.75
CA VAL A 205 4.04 2.91 4.58
C VAL A 205 5.07 3.68 3.76
N ARG A 206 5.29 3.31 2.49
CA ARG A 206 6.30 3.92 1.63
C ARG A 206 5.84 5.27 1.07
N THR A 207 4.55 5.44 0.81
CA THR A 207 4.01 6.57 0.03
C THR A 207 3.21 7.55 0.88
N THR A 208 2.79 7.16 2.08
CA THR A 208 2.01 7.99 3.00
C THR A 208 2.83 8.56 4.18
N PRO A 209 2.48 9.74 4.74
CA PRO A 209 3.29 10.42 5.77
C PRO A 209 3.43 9.65 7.08
N SER A 210 4.57 9.70 7.77
CA SER A 210 4.76 8.94 9.02
C SER A 210 4.13 9.60 10.27
N ARG A 211 4.13 10.94 10.37
CA ARG A 211 3.63 11.65 11.56
C ARG A 211 2.10 11.63 11.62
N PRO A 212 1.47 11.47 12.80
CA PRO A 212 0.02 11.35 12.92
C PRO A 212 -0.73 12.60 12.43
N ARG A 213 -0.19 13.81 12.64
CA ARG A 213 -0.78 15.04 12.11
C ARG A 213 -0.77 15.07 10.59
N ASP A 214 0.36 14.74 9.99
CA ASP A 214 0.50 14.68 8.52
C ASP A 214 -0.37 13.58 7.92
N GLN A 215 -0.55 12.46 8.64
CA GLN A 215 -1.48 11.39 8.27
C GLN A 215 -2.93 11.86 8.24
N VAL A 216 -3.35 12.64 9.23
CA VAL A 216 -4.72 13.19 9.29
C VAL A 216 -4.95 14.14 8.11
N VAL A 217 -4.03 15.08 7.86
CA VAL A 217 -4.13 15.99 6.71
C VAL A 217 -4.18 15.21 5.39
N PHE A 218 -3.30 14.22 5.22
CA PHE A 218 -3.28 13.38 4.04
C PHE A 218 -4.61 12.61 3.86
N GLY A 219 -5.13 12.02 4.94
CA GLY A 219 -6.40 11.30 4.93
C GLY A 219 -7.59 12.19 4.57
N LEU A 220 -7.67 13.39 5.13
CA LEU A 220 -8.72 14.37 4.80
C LEU A 220 -8.63 14.86 3.35
N CYS A 221 -7.43 15.17 2.86
CA CYS A 221 -7.24 15.53 1.45
C CYS A 221 -7.64 14.39 0.51
N ALA A 222 -7.28 13.16 0.86
CA ALA A 222 -7.65 11.98 0.11
C ALA A 222 -9.18 11.80 0.09
N ALA A 223 -9.86 11.99 1.24
CA ALA A 223 -11.32 11.93 1.33
C ALA A 223 -12.01 12.99 0.47
N ALA A 224 -11.52 14.23 0.48
CA ALA A 224 -12.05 15.30 -0.37
C ALA A 224 -11.89 14.97 -1.86
N LEU A 225 -10.73 14.43 -2.26
CA LEU A 225 -10.48 14.00 -3.63
C LEU A 225 -11.33 12.79 -4.03
N TYR A 226 -11.58 11.86 -3.10
CA TYR A 226 -12.45 10.71 -3.33
C TYR A 226 -13.89 11.13 -3.68
N LEU A 227 -14.40 12.14 -2.99
CA LEU A 227 -15.74 12.68 -3.27
C LEU A 227 -15.79 13.54 -4.55
N ALA A 228 -14.66 14.00 -5.07
CA ALA A 228 -14.58 14.86 -6.25
C ALA A 228 -14.19 14.14 -7.54
N LEU A 229 -13.57 12.96 -7.45
CA LEU A 229 -12.98 12.25 -8.58
C LEU A 229 -13.76 10.97 -8.92
N PRO A 230 -13.69 10.52 -10.19
CA PRO A 230 -14.55 9.44 -10.69
C PRO A 230 -14.23 8.06 -10.09
N SER A 231 -13.04 7.87 -9.51
CA SER A 231 -12.70 6.59 -8.88
C SER A 231 -11.74 6.72 -7.71
N PRO A 232 -11.85 5.82 -6.70
CA PRO A 232 -10.97 5.83 -5.54
C PRO A 232 -9.46 5.70 -5.83
N PRO A 233 -8.99 4.84 -6.76
CA PRO A 233 -7.58 4.79 -7.13
C PRO A 233 -7.06 6.12 -7.69
N VAL A 234 -7.85 6.81 -8.50
CA VAL A 234 -7.49 8.13 -9.06
C VAL A 234 -7.36 9.17 -7.95
N ALA A 235 -8.26 9.17 -6.97
CA ALA A 235 -8.17 10.07 -5.82
C ALA A 235 -6.90 9.85 -4.99
N LEU A 236 -6.58 8.58 -4.70
CA LEU A 236 -5.37 8.22 -3.97
C LEU A 236 -4.09 8.57 -4.75
N LEU A 237 -4.08 8.29 -6.05
CA LEU A 237 -2.97 8.69 -6.92
C LEU A 237 -2.77 10.21 -6.90
N THR A 238 -3.85 10.96 -7.04
CA THR A 238 -3.81 12.43 -7.08
C THR A 238 -3.23 13.02 -5.80
N VAL A 239 -3.68 12.56 -4.61
CA VAL A 239 -3.12 13.05 -3.34
C VAL A 239 -1.64 12.69 -3.17
N CYS A 240 -1.23 11.51 -3.65
CA CYS A 240 0.17 11.08 -3.64
C CYS A 240 1.04 11.96 -4.54
N VAL A 241 0.56 12.27 -5.76
CA VAL A 241 1.26 13.16 -6.70
C VAL A 241 1.36 14.57 -6.14
N LEU A 242 0.27 15.14 -5.63
CA LEU A 242 0.27 16.47 -5.02
C LEU A 242 1.27 16.55 -3.86
N ARG A 243 1.29 15.54 -2.98
CA ARG A 243 2.30 15.44 -1.92
C ARG A 243 3.72 15.38 -2.50
N GLY A 244 3.95 14.57 -3.53
CA GLY A 244 5.23 14.48 -4.22
C GLY A 244 5.72 15.82 -4.78
N VAL A 245 4.82 16.56 -5.43
CA VAL A 245 5.08 17.92 -5.95
C VAL A 245 5.40 18.88 -4.81
N CYS A 246 4.61 18.89 -3.73
CA CYS A 246 4.89 19.73 -2.56
C CYS A 246 6.28 19.43 -1.96
N LEU A 247 6.67 18.17 -1.89
CA LEU A 247 8.00 17.77 -1.41
C LEU A 247 9.12 18.22 -2.37
N ALA A 248 8.89 18.15 -3.68
CA ALA A 248 9.85 18.61 -4.68
C ALA A 248 10.02 20.15 -4.63
N VAL A 249 8.93 20.90 -4.57
CA VAL A 249 8.94 22.37 -4.47
C VAL A 249 9.63 22.84 -3.20
N ARG A 250 9.37 22.19 -2.05
CA ARG A 250 10.06 22.52 -0.79
C ARG A 250 11.56 22.27 -0.84
N ARG A 251 12.04 21.31 -1.64
CA ARG A 251 13.48 21.12 -1.89
C ARG A 251 14.07 22.18 -2.79
N GLY A 252 13.38 22.54 -3.87
CA GLY A 252 13.80 23.63 -4.76
C GLY A 252 13.91 24.97 -4.04
N ARG A 253 13.20 25.16 -2.92
CA ARG A 253 13.21 26.36 -2.07
C ARG A 253 14.26 26.33 -0.94
N GLY A 254 15.28 25.46 -1.00
CA GLY A 254 16.50 25.60 -0.20
C GLY A 254 16.44 25.06 1.23
N GLN A 255 15.65 24.04 1.53
CA GLN A 255 15.80 23.36 2.83
C GLN A 255 17.17 22.64 2.89
N PRO A 256 18.03 22.95 3.88
CA PRO A 256 19.36 22.38 3.98
C PRO A 256 19.30 20.87 4.20
N ILE A 257 20.24 20.17 3.58
CA ILE A 257 20.44 18.72 3.67
C ILE A 257 20.64 18.35 5.15
N PRO A 258 19.75 17.53 5.78
CA PRO A 258 20.15 16.83 6.98
C PRO A 258 21.29 15.89 6.56
N GLY A 259 22.49 16.14 7.09
CA GLY A 259 23.66 15.33 6.82
C GLY A 259 23.36 13.84 7.03
N PRO A 260 24.11 12.93 6.38
CA PRO A 260 23.86 11.50 6.45
C PRO A 260 23.72 11.09 7.91
N THR A 261 22.52 10.65 8.29
CA THR A 261 22.32 10.00 9.57
C THR A 261 23.13 8.72 9.48
N ARG A 262 24.37 8.75 9.98
CA ARG A 262 25.13 7.53 10.26
C ARG A 262 24.16 6.63 11.00
N SER A 263 23.78 5.51 10.37
CA SER A 263 23.18 4.40 11.07
C SER A 263 24.11 4.10 12.22
N ARG A 264 23.74 4.54 13.42
CA ARG A 264 24.47 4.25 14.63
C ARG A 264 24.21 2.76 14.86
N THR A 265 24.99 1.92 14.20
CA THR A 265 25.17 0.52 14.57
C THR A 265 25.63 0.59 16.01
N ARG A 266 24.68 0.37 16.91
CA ARG A 266 24.90 0.23 18.33
C ARG A 266 25.60 -1.11 18.53
N SER A 267 26.89 -1.17 18.23
CA SER A 267 27.81 -2.09 18.89
C SER A 267 28.10 -1.46 20.25
N GLU A 268 27.22 -1.74 21.20
CA GLU A 268 27.43 -1.42 22.61
C GLU A 268 28.51 -2.39 23.13
N PRO A 269 29.72 -1.93 23.49
CA PRO A 269 30.64 -2.79 24.23
C PRO A 269 30.07 -2.90 25.64
N SER A 270 29.77 -4.15 26.03
CA SER A 270 29.45 -4.53 27.40
C SER A 270 30.45 -3.91 28.39
N ARG A 271 30.03 -2.85 29.09
CA ARG A 271 30.72 -2.29 30.26
C ARG A 271 29.85 -2.52 31.49
N LEU A 272 29.69 -3.79 31.86
CA LEU A 272 29.06 -4.18 33.12
C LEU A 272 29.75 -5.43 33.70
N THR A 273 31.08 -5.41 33.76
CA THR A 273 31.87 -6.32 34.61
C THR A 273 33.22 -5.69 34.96
N SER A 274 33.20 -4.60 35.73
CA SER A 274 34.39 -4.06 36.42
C SER A 274 33.96 -3.09 37.51
N ARG A 275 33.08 -3.54 38.40
CA ARG A 275 32.74 -2.82 39.63
C ARG A 275 32.57 -3.87 40.72
N ASN A 276 33.70 -4.45 41.14
CA ASN A 276 33.91 -5.19 42.39
C ASN A 276 35.35 -5.73 42.38
N ALA A 277 36.32 -4.84 42.60
CA ALA A 277 37.65 -5.22 43.08
C ALA A 277 37.84 -4.46 44.40
N PRO A 278 38.00 -5.15 45.55
CA PRO A 278 38.19 -4.47 46.83
C PRO A 278 39.60 -3.88 46.93
N GLU A 279 39.67 -2.64 47.39
CA GLU A 279 40.91 -2.01 47.85
C GLU A 279 41.44 -2.75 49.08
N SER A 280 42.61 -3.40 48.97
CA SER A 280 43.40 -3.80 50.12
C SER A 280 44.77 -3.14 50.05
N ARG A 281 44.92 -2.12 50.90
CA ARG A 281 46.17 -1.47 51.31
C ARG A 281 47.24 -2.48 51.73
N ALA A 282 48.48 -2.15 51.34
CA ALA A 282 49.72 -2.23 52.12
C ALA A 282 49.94 -3.42 53.06
N ARG A 283 51.05 -4.15 52.84
CA ARG A 283 52.15 -4.28 53.82
C ARG A 283 53.32 -5.08 53.24
N ARG A 284 54.50 -4.45 53.34
CA ARG A 284 55.88 -4.97 53.37
C ARG A 284 56.49 -5.43 52.05
#